data_AF-A0A3B9TRE3-F1
#
_entry.id   AF-A0A3B9TRE3-F1
#
_cell.length_a   1.000
_cell.length_b   1.000
_cell.length_c   1.000
_cell.angle_alpha   90.00
_cell.angle_beta   90.00
_cell.angle_gamma   90.00
#
_symmetry.space_group_name_H-M   'P 1'
#
loop_
_entity.id
_entity.type
_entity.pdbx_description
1 polymer ?
#
loop_
_entity_poly.entity_id
_entity_poly.type
_entity_poly.pdbx_seq_one_letter_code
_entity_poly.pdbx_strand_id
1 'polypeptide(L)' 'KFKMNVWCKTMQIDLTEAEAEVLRELLTYAISEIRMEIADTDSGNYRQTLKDRKALFLSIAEKLEGKR' A
#
# COMPACT_ATOMS: atom_id res chain seq x y z
N LYS A 1 -18.95 -3.09 -20.89
CA LYS A 1 -19.07 -3.80 -19.59
C LYS A 1 -17.87 -4.74 -19.43
N PHE A 2 -16.72 -4.22 -19.00
CA PHE A 2 -15.56 -5.07 -18.70
C PHE A 2 -15.75 -5.64 -17.29
N LYS A 3 -16.12 -6.93 -17.20
CA LYS A 3 -16.01 -7.68 -15.94
C LYS A 3 -14.55 -8.09 -15.80
N MET A 4 -13.78 -7.37 -14.99
CA MET A 4 -12.51 -7.87 -14.48
C MET A 4 -12.85 -9.00 -13.50
N ASN A 5 -12.70 -10.24 -13.97
CA ASN A 5 -12.73 -11.40 -13.10
C ASN A 5 -11.42 -11.39 -12.28
N VAL A 6 -11.39 -10.67 -11.15
CA VAL A 6 -10.24 -10.69 -10.24
C VAL A 6 -10.30 -11.99 -9.43
N TRP A 7 -9.70 -13.04 -9.97
CA TRP A 7 -9.27 -14.18 -9.16
C TRP A 7 -8.09 -13.69 -8.33
N CYS A 8 -8.36 -13.11 -7.16
CA CYS A 8 -7.33 -12.66 -6.24
C CYS A 8 -6.63 -13.91 -5.68
N LYS A 9 -5.56 -14.33 -6.34
CA LYS A 9 -4.66 -15.34 -5.78
C LYS A 9 -3.99 -14.72 -4.56
N THR A 10 -4.34 -15.20 -3.37
CA THR A 10 -3.63 -14.82 -2.14
C THR A 10 -2.27 -15.52 -2.10
N MET A 11 -1.28 -14.84 -1.50
CA MET A 11 0.04 -15.40 -1.27
C MET A 11 0.36 -15.25 0.22
N GLN A 12 0.96 -16.28 0.81
CA GLN A 12 1.47 -16.23 2.18
C GLN A 12 2.98 -15.99 2.13
N ILE A 13 3.45 -15.13 3.03
CA ILE A 13 4.86 -14.83 3.24
C ILE A 13 5.08 -14.94 4.73
N ASP A 14 6.07 -15.73 5.13
CA ASP A 14 6.52 -15.79 6.51
C ASP A 14 7.59 -14.71 6.72
N LEU A 15 7.41 -13.91 7.77
CA LEU A 15 8.35 -12.89 8.19
C LEU A 15 8.70 -13.13 9.65
N THR A 16 9.96 -12.97 10.00
CA THR A 16 10.37 -12.80 11.39
C THR A 16 9.85 -11.45 11.92
N GLU A 17 9.79 -11.29 13.24
CA GLU A 17 9.36 -10.01 13.84
C GLU A 17 10.27 -8.84 13.42
N ALA A 18 11.58 -9.09 13.29
CA ALA A 18 12.53 -8.09 12.84
C ALA A 18 12.28 -7.66 11.38
N GLU A 19 11.99 -8.61 10.48
CA GLU A 19 11.65 -8.29 9.09
C GLU A 19 10.31 -7.57 8.98
N ALA A 20 9.32 -7.97 9.80
CA ALA A 20 8.03 -7.31 9.88
C ALA A 20 8.19 -5.86 10.34
N GLU A 21 9.03 -5.59 11.34
CA GLU A 21 9.30 -4.24 11.83
C GLU A 21 9.97 -3.37 10.76
N VAL A 22 11.03 -3.87 10.11
CA VAL A 22 11.69 -3.14 9.01
C VAL A 22 10.70 -2.83 7.88
N LEU A 23 9.79 -3.75 7.57
CA LEU A 23 8.76 -3.53 6.56
C LEU A 23 7.73 -2.48 7.01
N ARG A 24 7.33 -2.46 8.29
CA ARG A 24 6.45 -1.42 8.86
C ARG A 24 7.08 -0.04 8.76
N GLU A 25 8.35 0.08 9.09
CA GLU A 25 9.10 1.34 8.98
C GLU A 25 9.15 1.82 7.52
N LEU A 26 9.51 0.92 6.60
CA LEU A 26 9.57 1.23 5.17
C LEU A 26 8.23 1.66 4.60
N LEU A 27 7.14 0.97 4.96
CA LEU A 27 5.78 1.31 4.53
C LEU A 27 5.36 2.67 5.10
N THR A 28 5.67 2.95 6.36
CA THR A 28 5.37 4.24 7.00
C THR A 28 6.07 5.39 6.28
N TYR A 29 7.36 5.24 5.99
CA TYR A 29 8.12 6.20 5.19
C TYR A 29 7.51 6.39 3.81
N ALA A 30 7.26 5.31 3.06
CA ALA A 30 6.71 5.38 1.71
C ALA A 30 5.30 6.00 1.66
N ILE A 31 4.46 5.74 2.66
CA ILE A 31 3.15 6.38 2.78
C ILE A 31 3.29 7.89 3.02
N SER A 32 4.28 8.31 3.82
CA SER A 32 4.57 9.74 4.04
C SER A 32 4.97 10.43 2.74
N GLU A 33 5.90 9.84 1.98
CA GLU A 33 6.35 10.37 0.69
C GLU A 33 5.17 10.50 -0.30
N ILE A 34 4.34 9.46 -0.44
CA ILE A 34 3.19 9.50 -1.34
C ILE A 34 2.19 10.58 -0.93
N ARG A 35 2.03 10.87 0.38
CA ARG A 35 1.14 11.96 0.82
C ARG A 35 1.64 13.32 0.39
N MET A 36 2.96 13.56 0.45
CA MET A 36 3.57 14.79 -0.02
C MET A 36 3.41 14.90 -1.55
N GLU A 37 3.72 13.83 -2.27
CA GLU A 37 3.61 13.79 -3.73
C GLU A 37 2.16 14.00 -4.23
N ILE A 38 1.16 13.46 -3.52
CA ILE A 38 -0.26 13.71 -3.82
C ILE A 38 -0.60 15.20 -3.70
N ALA A 39 -0.06 15.88 -2.69
CA ALA A 39 -0.30 17.30 -2.45
C ALA A 39 0.30 18.17 -3.56
N ASP A 40 1.48 17.77 -4.06
CA ASP A 40 2.24 18.52 -5.07
C ASP A 40 1.89 18.14 -6.52
N THR A 41 1.03 17.14 -6.73
CA THR A 41 0.65 16.66 -8.08
C THR A 41 -0.60 17.36 -8.62
N ASP A 42 -0.49 18.09 -9.72
CA ASP A 42 -1.64 18.72 -10.41
C ASP A 42 -2.43 17.79 -11.33
N SER A 43 -1.77 16.77 -11.90
CA SER A 43 -2.41 15.82 -12.81
C SER A 43 -3.40 14.91 -12.06
N GLY A 44 -4.70 15.08 -12.32
CA GLY A 44 -5.75 14.32 -11.64
C GLY A 44 -5.62 12.80 -11.81
N ASN A 45 -5.25 12.33 -13.01
CA ASN A 45 -5.04 10.91 -13.28
C ASN A 45 -3.85 10.36 -12.49
N TYR A 46 -2.73 11.09 -12.44
CA TYR A 46 -1.55 10.68 -11.68
C TYR A 46 -1.80 10.73 -10.17
N ARG A 47 -2.51 11.76 -9.70
CA ARG A 47 -2.95 11.85 -8.30
C ARG A 47 -3.80 10.65 -7.90
N GLN A 48 -4.64 10.13 -8.80
CA GLN A 48 -5.42 8.93 -8.54
C GLN A 48 -4.55 7.68 -8.43
N THR A 49 -3.55 7.49 -9.30
CA THR A 49 -2.64 6.33 -9.20
C THR A 49 -1.84 6.37 -7.90
N LEU A 50 -1.43 7.55 -7.42
CA LEU A 50 -0.78 7.73 -6.12
C LEU A 50 -1.71 7.34 -4.96
N LYS A 51 -2.99 7.73 -5.01
CA LYS A 51 -3.98 7.35 -4.00
C LYS A 51 -4.21 5.85 -3.96
N ASP A 52 -4.31 5.19 -5.12
CA ASP A 52 -4.50 3.74 -5.20
C ASP A 52 -3.28 3.01 -4.63
N ARG A 53 -2.07 3.48 -4.94
CA ARG A 53 -0.82 2.94 -4.38
C ARG A 53 -0.74 3.13 -2.85
N LYS A 54 -1.10 4.31 -2.34
CA LYS A 54 -1.19 4.56 -0.89
C LYS A 54 -2.17 3.59 -0.22
N ALA A 55 -3.33 3.36 -0.81
CA ALA A 55 -4.32 2.44 -0.27
C ALA A 55 -3.79 1.00 -0.21
N LEU A 56 -3.05 0.55 -1.22
CA LEU A 56 -2.38 -0.74 -1.18
C LEU A 56 -1.36 -0.83 -0.04
N PHE A 57 -0.51 0.19 0.15
CA PHE A 57 0.49 0.21 1.23
C PHE A 57 -0.17 0.19 2.62
N LEU A 58 -1.22 0.98 2.83
CA LEU A 58 -2.00 0.94 4.06
C LEU A 58 -2.57 -0.46 4.31
N SER A 59 -3.14 -1.11 3.28
CA SER A 59 -3.68 -2.47 3.42
C SER A 59 -2.63 -3.52 3.76
N ILE A 60 -1.35 -3.30 3.40
CA ILE A 60 -0.24 -4.18 3.77
C ILE A 60 0.16 -3.90 5.22
N ALA A 61 0.29 -2.62 5.60
CA ALA A 61 0.61 -2.22 6.98
C ALA A 61 -0.42 -2.75 7.99
N GLU A 62 -1.71 -2.64 7.68
CA GLU A 62 -2.80 -3.18 8.53
C GLU A 62 -2.66 -4.70 8.76
N LYS A 63 -2.28 -5.45 7.72
CA LYS A 63 -2.02 -6.90 7.83
C LYS A 63 -0.83 -7.21 8.72
N LEU A 64 0.21 -6.36 8.71
CA LEU A 64 1.39 -6.50 9.57
C LEU A 64 1.13 -6.12 11.04
N GLU A 65 0.11 -5.30 11.31
CA GLU A 65 -0.35 -4.96 12.66
C GLU A 65 -1.29 -6.02 13.26
N GLY A 66 -1.68 -7.04 12.48
CA GLY A 66 -2.64 -8.06 12.91
C GLY A 66 -4.06 -7.53 13.13
N LYS A 67 -4.36 -6.30 12.67
CA LYS A 67 -5.69 -5.70 12.75
C LYS A 67 -6.54 -6.25 11.59
N ARG A 68 -7.57 -7.04 11.93
CA ARG A 68 -8.61 -7.50 11.00
C ARG A 68 -9.84 -6.61 11.09
#